data_AF-A0A923ECE2-F1
#
_entry.id   AF-A0A923ECE2-F1
#
_cell.length_a   1.000
_cell.length_b   1.000
_cell.length_c   1.000
_cell.angle_alpha   90.00
_cell.angle_beta   90.00
_cell.angle_gamma   90.00
#
_symmetry.space_group_name_H-M   'P 1'
#
loop_
_entity.id
_entity.type
_entity.pdbx_description
1 polymer ?
#
loop_
_entity_poly.entity_id
_entity_poly.type
_entity_poly.pdbx_seq_one_letter_code
_entity_poly.pdbx_strand_id
1 'polypeptide(L)'
;MLNLFVILNGVMILIYCLTNWGSRLIESANNKSLEREALVDKLDSLLLNIKESTNNLDRNIEIFSEDLTLVNATSDNINNTMCQISIGVQEIVESILGINLKINESNSSLDKVSNISNKISIMSNEMKENVIDGSEKINSMDSTMKTIKEAVEVSLDTVNKLKNSIDKINGEINSIYEISSQTNLLSLNASIEAARAGEHGKGFSVVAEEVKKLAEQTTEIVKNIYEIITEINTITNDAVIKVSDGNMAAEEGTKVVNNVCTSFNKIEGYFETMNEYLREEHIVIENVVENFTPVKMELEAIGSITEEHSASTEEIEEKIKEQSRKINSIHLSIEEIKKLSKNLKELFLNR
;
A
#
# COMPACT_ATOMS: atom_id res chain seq x y z
N MET A 1 98.43 38.45 116.23
CA MET A 1 97.00 38.71 115.93
C MET A 1 96.71 39.01 114.46
N LEU A 2 97.58 39.71 113.70
CA LEU A 2 97.29 40.11 112.32
C LEU A 2 97.22 38.94 111.29
N ASN A 3 98.06 37.91 111.42
CA ASN A 3 98.06 36.75 110.51
C ASN A 3 96.78 35.89 110.57
N LEU A 4 96.12 35.80 111.72
CA LEU A 4 94.90 35.00 111.86
C LEU A 4 93.71 35.66 111.14
N PHE A 5 93.67 36.99 111.11
CA PHE A 5 92.59 37.77 110.51
C PHE A 5 92.65 37.76 108.96
N VAL A 6 93.85 37.76 108.39
CA VAL A 6 94.07 37.65 106.93
C VAL A 6 93.70 36.25 106.42
N ILE A 7 94.06 35.19 107.16
CA ILE A 7 93.69 33.81 106.82
C ILE A 7 92.16 33.63 106.90
N LEU A 8 91.52 34.17 107.94
CA LEU A 8 90.06 34.08 108.10
C LEU A 8 89.31 34.82 106.98
N ASN A 9 89.77 36.02 106.57
CA ASN A 9 89.19 36.75 105.45
C ASN A 9 89.45 36.05 104.11
N GLY A 10 90.63 35.49 103.91
CA GLY A 10 90.96 34.68 102.73
C GLY A 10 90.04 33.46 102.61
N VAL A 11 89.81 32.74 103.71
CA VAL A 11 88.88 31.60 103.78
C VAL A 11 87.43 32.04 103.52
N MET A 12 86.99 33.17 104.07
CA MET A 12 85.65 33.72 103.82
C MET A 12 85.42 34.11 102.35
N ILE A 13 86.42 34.72 101.70
CA ILE A 13 86.37 35.03 100.25
C ILE A 13 86.33 33.74 99.43
N LEU A 14 87.11 32.73 99.82
CA LEU A 14 87.15 31.44 99.13
C LEU A 14 85.83 30.68 99.27
N ILE A 15 85.21 30.69 100.46
CA ILE A 15 83.88 30.15 100.71
C ILE A 15 82.83 30.93 99.90
N TYR A 16 82.88 32.27 99.86
CA TYR A 16 81.96 33.08 99.05
C TYR A 16 82.10 32.80 97.55
N CYS A 17 83.33 32.66 97.04
CA CYS A 17 83.56 32.27 95.65
C CYS A 17 83.08 30.85 95.36
N LEU A 18 83.29 29.89 96.27
CA LEU A 18 82.80 28.51 96.14
C LEU A 18 81.28 28.43 96.22
N THR A 19 80.61 29.20 97.09
CA THR A 19 79.15 29.22 97.19
C THR A 19 78.51 29.95 96.02
N ASN A 20 79.11 31.04 95.54
CA ASN A 20 78.63 31.75 94.35
C ASN A 20 78.90 30.96 93.05
N TRP A 21 80.04 30.27 92.95
CA TRP A 21 80.32 29.39 91.81
C TRP A 21 79.44 28.13 91.87
N GLY A 22 79.25 27.55 93.05
CA GLY A 22 78.30 26.47 93.31
C GLY A 22 76.85 26.88 93.01
N SER A 23 76.41 28.07 93.42
CA SER A 23 75.05 28.56 93.10
C SER A 23 74.89 28.77 91.60
N ARG A 24 75.89 29.32 90.90
CA ARG A 24 75.89 29.45 89.43
C ARG A 24 75.89 28.10 88.72
N LEU A 25 76.60 27.10 89.25
CA LEU A 25 76.60 25.74 88.70
C LEU A 25 75.24 25.05 88.91
N ILE A 26 74.64 25.22 90.09
CA ILE A 26 73.29 24.74 90.41
C ILE A 26 72.25 25.44 89.53
N GLU A 27 72.33 26.76 89.36
CA GLU A 27 71.45 27.55 88.50
C GLU A 27 71.59 27.16 87.02
N SER A 28 72.82 26.95 86.54
CA SER A 28 73.07 26.44 85.18
C SER A 28 72.58 24.99 84.99
N ALA A 29 72.75 24.13 85.99
CA ALA A 29 72.23 22.76 85.98
C ALA A 29 70.69 22.73 86.02
N ASN A 30 70.07 23.63 86.78
CA ASN A 30 68.63 23.78 86.88
C ASN A 30 68.04 24.32 85.56
N ASN A 31 68.65 25.34 84.95
CA ASN A 31 68.24 25.83 83.64
C ASN A 31 68.37 24.76 82.55
N LYS A 32 69.47 23.98 82.53
CA LYS A 32 69.60 22.80 81.65
C LYS A 32 68.62 21.67 81.97
N SER A 33 68.12 21.59 83.21
CA SER A 33 67.08 20.64 83.59
C SER A 33 65.73 21.08 83.01
N LEU A 34 65.37 22.36 83.18
CA LEU A 34 64.16 22.97 82.62
C LEU A 34 64.15 22.93 81.08
N GLU A 35 65.28 23.20 80.42
CA GLU A 35 65.40 23.07 78.95
C GLU A 35 65.21 21.62 78.48
N ARG A 36 65.70 20.64 79.25
CA ARG A 36 65.49 19.20 78.93
C ARG A 36 64.03 18.79 79.12
N GLU A 37 63.40 19.25 80.18
CA GLU A 37 61.98 19.00 80.45
C GLU A 37 61.09 19.60 79.35
N ALA A 38 61.35 20.85 78.95
CA ALA A 38 60.67 21.49 77.83
C ALA A 38 60.92 20.79 76.48
N LEU A 39 62.10 20.21 76.26
CA LEU A 39 62.41 19.41 75.06
C LEU A 39 61.66 18.08 75.05
N VAL A 40 61.52 17.44 76.21
CA VAL A 40 60.73 16.21 76.39
C VAL A 40 59.25 16.49 76.14
N ASP A 41 58.69 17.55 76.71
CA ASP A 41 57.29 17.96 76.47
C ASP A 41 57.03 18.24 74.98
N LYS A 42 57.97 18.92 74.31
CA LYS A 42 57.89 19.19 72.87
C LYS A 42 57.99 17.91 72.05
N LEU A 43 58.83 16.95 72.46
CA LEU A 43 58.94 15.65 71.81
C LEU A 43 57.64 14.85 71.97
N ASP A 44 57.05 14.84 73.16
CA ASP A 44 55.79 14.14 73.44
C ASP A 44 54.62 14.74 72.66
N SER A 45 54.55 16.07 72.57
CA SER A 45 53.62 16.78 71.70
C SER A 45 53.77 16.39 70.22
N LEU A 46 55.00 16.34 69.71
CA LEU A 46 55.26 15.92 68.32
C LEU A 46 54.87 14.45 68.10
N LEU A 47 55.16 13.57 69.04
CA LEU A 47 54.79 12.15 68.96
C LEU A 47 53.27 11.96 68.96
N LEU A 48 52.54 12.70 69.79
CA LEU A 48 51.07 12.72 69.78
C LEU A 48 50.52 13.18 68.43
N ASN A 49 51.05 14.28 67.88
CA ASN A 49 50.64 14.78 66.57
C ASN A 49 50.94 13.79 65.44
N ILE A 50 52.09 13.11 65.47
CA ILE A 50 52.41 12.09 64.45
C ILE A 50 51.49 10.87 64.61
N LYS A 51 51.19 10.43 65.84
CA LYS A 51 50.25 9.34 66.09
C LYS A 51 48.85 9.65 65.56
N GLU A 52 48.35 10.85 65.82
CA GLU A 52 47.06 11.32 65.29
C GLU A 52 47.08 11.38 63.75
N SER A 53 48.15 11.96 63.17
CA SER A 53 48.33 12.03 61.72
C SER A 53 48.39 10.64 61.06
N THR A 54 49.03 9.68 61.72
CA THR A 54 49.14 8.29 61.22
C THR A 54 47.80 7.56 61.29
N ASN A 55 47.01 7.80 62.34
CA ASN A 55 45.63 7.27 62.42
C ASN A 55 44.72 7.88 61.35
N ASN A 56 44.84 9.18 61.09
CA ASN A 56 44.13 9.84 60.01
C ASN A 56 44.55 9.31 58.64
N LEU A 57 45.84 9.03 58.45
CA LEU A 57 46.37 8.42 57.23
C LEU A 57 45.77 7.03 57.00
N ASP A 58 45.72 6.16 58.00
CA ASP A 58 45.12 4.82 57.89
C ASP A 58 43.64 4.88 57.51
N ARG A 59 42.88 5.79 58.15
CA ARG A 59 41.47 5.99 57.82
C ARG A 59 41.30 6.43 56.37
N ASN A 60 42.14 7.36 55.89
CA ASN A 60 42.09 7.82 54.51
C ASN A 60 42.50 6.72 53.51
N ILE A 61 43.45 5.86 53.87
CA ILE A 61 43.84 4.68 53.08
C ILE A 61 42.66 3.72 52.90
N GLU A 62 41.91 3.46 53.98
CA GLU A 62 40.75 2.56 53.95
C GLU A 62 39.65 3.11 53.03
N ILE A 63 39.29 4.39 53.20
CA ILE A 63 38.33 5.09 52.34
C ILE A 63 38.79 5.06 50.88
N PHE A 64 40.05 5.41 50.61
CA PHE A 64 40.56 5.46 49.24
C PHE A 64 40.65 4.08 48.58
N SER A 65 40.89 3.03 49.36
CA SER A 65 40.83 1.65 48.88
C SER A 65 39.40 1.23 48.52
N GLU A 66 38.41 1.66 49.29
CA GLU A 66 36.99 1.43 48.98
C GLU A 66 36.56 2.19 47.72
N ASP A 67 36.97 3.45 47.57
CA ASP A 67 36.72 4.24 46.35
C ASP A 67 37.32 3.57 45.11
N LEU A 68 38.53 3.02 45.20
CA LEU A 68 39.14 2.30 44.07
C LEU A 68 38.37 1.03 43.66
N THR A 69 37.84 0.26 44.61
CA THR A 69 37.04 -0.94 44.27
C THR A 69 35.75 -0.53 43.55
N LEU A 70 35.11 0.55 44.00
CA LEU A 70 33.93 1.12 43.35
C LEU A 70 34.25 1.62 41.93
N VAL A 71 35.36 2.34 41.74
CA VAL A 71 35.81 2.81 40.41
C VAL A 71 36.12 1.63 39.48
N ASN A 72 36.73 0.56 39.99
CA ASN A 72 37.00 -0.64 39.20
C ASN A 72 35.70 -1.33 38.76
N ALA A 73 34.75 -1.54 39.68
CA ALA A 73 33.45 -2.11 39.35
C ALA A 73 32.67 -1.26 38.34
N THR A 74 32.77 0.07 38.46
CA THR A 74 32.17 1.00 37.48
C THR A 74 32.83 0.86 36.11
N SER A 75 34.16 0.69 36.06
CA SER A 75 34.90 0.47 34.81
C SER A 75 34.47 -0.83 34.11
N ASP A 76 34.28 -1.91 34.88
CA ASP A 76 33.77 -3.19 34.35
C ASP A 76 32.36 -3.03 33.77
N ASN A 77 31.49 -2.27 34.43
CA ASN A 77 30.15 -1.97 33.91
C ASN A 77 30.19 -1.18 32.60
N ILE A 78 31.04 -0.15 32.50
CA ILE A 78 31.19 0.61 31.25
C ILE A 78 31.69 -0.31 30.13
N ASN A 79 32.66 -1.19 30.41
CA ASN A 79 33.16 -2.15 29.43
C ASN A 79 32.07 -3.08 28.90
N ASN A 80 31.21 -3.58 29.79
CA ASN A 80 30.06 -4.40 29.39
C ASN A 80 29.06 -3.61 28.51
N THR A 81 28.80 -2.35 28.84
CA THR A 81 27.96 -1.48 28.01
C THR A 81 28.57 -1.21 26.63
N MET A 82 29.89 -0.99 26.55
CA MET A 82 30.59 -0.82 25.26
C MET A 82 30.48 -2.07 24.37
N CYS A 83 30.61 -3.26 24.95
CA CYS A 83 30.40 -4.51 24.23
C CYS A 83 28.96 -4.61 23.66
N GLN A 84 27.95 -4.23 24.44
CA GLN A 84 26.56 -4.19 23.96
C GLN A 84 26.35 -3.16 22.84
N ILE A 85 26.99 -1.98 22.95
CA ILE A 85 26.94 -0.95 21.89
C ILE A 85 27.58 -1.49 20.61
N SER A 86 28.73 -2.16 20.70
CA SER A 86 29.41 -2.76 19.55
C SER A 86 28.53 -3.80 18.83
N ILE A 87 27.83 -4.65 19.60
CA ILE A 87 26.83 -5.59 19.04
C ILE A 87 25.69 -4.83 18.34
N GLY A 88 25.13 -3.80 18.98
CA GLY A 88 24.06 -3.00 18.40
C GLY A 88 24.48 -2.25 17.12
N VAL A 89 25.71 -1.75 17.06
CA VAL A 89 26.31 -1.15 15.86
C VAL A 89 26.35 -2.17 14.71
N GLN A 90 26.77 -3.40 14.97
CA GLN A 90 26.78 -4.46 13.97
C GLN A 90 25.38 -4.79 13.45
N GLU A 91 24.37 -4.87 14.33
CA GLU A 91 22.97 -5.08 13.95
C GLU A 91 22.41 -3.95 13.09
N ILE A 92 22.80 -2.69 13.36
CA ILE A 92 22.44 -1.52 12.55
C ILE A 92 23.02 -1.65 11.14
N VAL A 93 24.30 -2.03 11.00
CA VAL A 93 24.94 -2.23 9.69
C VAL A 93 24.21 -3.29 8.87
N GLU A 94 23.89 -4.43 9.48
CA GLU A 94 23.11 -5.49 8.82
C GLU A 94 21.72 -5.00 8.38
N SER A 95 21.08 -4.20 9.23
CA SER A 95 19.76 -3.60 8.92
C SER A 95 19.85 -2.64 7.74
N ILE A 96 20.88 -1.78 7.67
CA ILE A 96 21.10 -0.86 6.54
C ILE A 96 21.26 -1.63 5.23
N LEU A 97 22.07 -2.69 5.23
CA LEU A 97 22.26 -3.54 4.05
C LEU A 97 20.95 -4.22 3.63
N GLY A 98 20.18 -4.73 4.60
CA GLY A 98 18.88 -5.34 4.36
C GLY A 98 17.86 -4.37 3.76
N ILE A 99 17.82 -3.12 4.22
CA ILE A 99 16.93 -2.09 3.66
C ILE A 99 17.35 -1.74 2.23
N ASN A 100 18.66 -1.56 1.98
CA ASN A 100 19.17 -1.27 0.63
C ASN A 100 18.82 -2.38 -0.38
N LEU A 101 18.93 -3.65 0.01
CA LEU A 101 18.50 -4.78 -0.82
C LEU A 101 17.01 -4.70 -1.14
N LYS A 102 16.15 -4.46 -0.14
CA LYS A 102 14.70 -4.32 -0.34
C LYS A 102 14.32 -3.14 -1.24
N ILE A 103 15.04 -2.03 -1.15
CA ILE A 103 14.85 -0.89 -2.06
C ILE A 103 15.17 -1.29 -3.50
N ASN A 104 16.27 -2.00 -3.73
CA ASN A 104 16.65 -2.46 -5.07
C ASN A 104 15.65 -3.50 -5.63
N GLU A 105 15.19 -4.43 -4.80
CA GLU A 105 14.12 -5.38 -5.18
C GLU A 105 12.80 -4.66 -5.50
N SER A 106 12.47 -3.62 -4.74
CA SER A 106 11.28 -2.80 -4.98
C SER A 106 11.39 -2.04 -6.29
N ASN A 107 12.54 -1.42 -6.60
CA ASN A 107 12.78 -0.80 -7.91
C ASN A 107 12.61 -1.79 -9.05
N SER A 108 13.21 -2.98 -8.95
CA SER A 108 13.05 -4.02 -9.98
C SER A 108 11.60 -4.45 -10.16
N SER A 109 10.82 -4.47 -9.07
CA SER A 109 9.40 -4.80 -9.11
C SER A 109 8.59 -3.68 -9.76
N LEU A 110 8.88 -2.42 -9.45
CA LEU A 110 8.24 -1.26 -10.06
C LEU A 110 8.54 -1.17 -11.57
N ASP A 111 9.76 -1.49 -12.00
CA ASP A 111 10.10 -1.61 -13.42
C ASP A 111 9.25 -2.67 -14.14
N LYS A 112 9.01 -3.81 -13.48
CA LYS A 112 8.13 -4.85 -14.02
C LYS A 112 6.69 -4.39 -14.12
N VAL A 113 6.17 -3.70 -13.08
CA VAL A 113 4.82 -3.14 -13.09
C VAL A 113 4.70 -2.14 -14.24
N SER A 114 5.62 -1.17 -14.35
CA SER A 114 5.64 -0.18 -15.43
C SER A 114 5.63 -0.83 -16.84
N ASN A 115 6.43 -1.89 -17.04
CA ASN A 115 6.43 -2.63 -18.30
C ASN A 115 5.10 -3.36 -18.58
N ILE A 116 4.46 -3.91 -17.54
CA ILE A 116 3.15 -4.55 -17.66
C ILE A 116 2.08 -3.50 -17.97
N SER A 117 2.05 -2.37 -17.27
CA SER A 117 1.13 -1.25 -17.51
C SER A 117 1.24 -0.72 -18.94
N ASN A 118 2.45 -0.60 -19.48
CA ASN A 118 2.65 -0.20 -20.87
C ASN A 118 2.09 -1.24 -21.86
N LYS A 119 2.30 -2.54 -21.61
CA LYS A 119 1.70 -3.61 -22.43
C LYS A 119 0.18 -3.58 -22.37
N ILE A 120 -0.39 -3.36 -21.18
CA ILE A 120 -1.83 -3.23 -20.99
C ILE A 120 -2.37 -2.01 -21.74
N SER A 121 -1.64 -0.89 -21.75
CA SER A 121 -2.02 0.32 -22.51
C SER A 121 -2.06 0.07 -24.01
N ILE A 122 -1.05 -0.62 -24.56
CA ILE A 122 -1.03 -1.00 -25.98
C ILE A 122 -2.24 -1.90 -26.30
N MET A 123 -2.47 -2.94 -25.48
CA MET A 123 -3.60 -3.86 -25.67
C MET A 123 -4.96 -3.15 -25.54
N SER A 124 -5.09 -2.20 -24.62
CA SER A 124 -6.28 -1.38 -24.42
C SER A 124 -6.59 -0.55 -25.67
N ASN A 125 -5.57 0.05 -26.28
CA ASN A 125 -5.72 0.82 -27.52
C ASN A 125 -6.11 -0.06 -28.71
N GLU A 126 -5.46 -1.22 -28.90
CA GLU A 126 -5.85 -2.19 -29.93
C GLU A 126 -7.29 -2.67 -29.74
N MET A 127 -7.72 -2.88 -28.49
CA MET A 127 -9.08 -3.31 -28.21
C MET A 127 -10.10 -2.20 -28.44
N LYS A 128 -9.75 -0.93 -28.16
CA LYS A 128 -10.56 0.23 -28.53
C LYS A 128 -10.77 0.31 -30.05
N GLU A 129 -9.73 0.10 -30.85
CA GLU A 129 -9.86 0.07 -32.31
C GLU A 129 -10.83 -1.03 -32.79
N ASN A 130 -10.73 -2.24 -32.22
CA ASN A 130 -11.65 -3.33 -32.54
C ASN A 130 -13.10 -3.04 -32.15
N VAL A 131 -13.31 -2.30 -31.05
CA VAL A 131 -14.65 -1.87 -30.61
C VAL A 131 -15.22 -0.81 -31.54
N ILE A 132 -14.39 0.12 -32.02
CA ILE A 132 -14.80 1.13 -33.01
C ILE A 132 -15.23 0.45 -34.32
N ASP A 133 -14.40 -0.47 -34.87
CA ASP A 133 -14.76 -1.25 -36.07
C ASP A 133 -16.03 -2.09 -35.84
N GLY A 134 -16.18 -2.69 -34.67
CA GLY A 134 -17.40 -3.40 -34.28
C GLY A 134 -18.63 -2.48 -34.24
N SER A 135 -18.49 -1.27 -33.69
CA SER A 135 -19.54 -0.25 -33.63
C SER A 135 -19.99 0.18 -35.03
N GLU A 136 -19.05 0.39 -35.97
CA GLU A 136 -19.36 0.71 -37.37
C GLU A 136 -20.15 -0.42 -38.06
N LYS A 137 -19.79 -1.67 -37.82
CA LYS A 137 -20.52 -2.84 -38.33
C LYS A 137 -21.93 -2.93 -37.75
N ILE A 138 -22.11 -2.63 -36.47
CA ILE A 138 -23.43 -2.62 -35.82
C ILE A 138 -24.30 -1.46 -36.34
N ASN A 139 -23.73 -0.28 -36.58
CA ASN A 139 -24.43 0.84 -37.22
C ASN A 139 -24.89 0.48 -38.65
N SER A 140 -24.07 -0.27 -39.39
CA SER A 140 -24.44 -0.80 -40.70
C SER A 140 -25.59 -1.82 -40.60
N MET A 141 -25.59 -2.64 -39.55
CA MET A 141 -26.67 -3.59 -39.26
C MET A 141 -27.97 -2.88 -38.87
N ASP A 142 -27.91 -1.76 -38.13
CA ASP A 142 -29.08 -0.91 -37.82
C ASP A 142 -29.70 -0.35 -39.10
N SER A 143 -28.87 0.21 -39.99
CA SER A 143 -29.34 0.69 -41.30
C SER A 143 -29.98 -0.44 -42.11
N THR A 144 -29.41 -1.64 -42.09
CA THR A 144 -29.96 -2.80 -42.80
C THR A 144 -31.30 -3.23 -42.22
N MET A 145 -31.45 -3.24 -40.89
CA MET A 145 -32.72 -3.57 -40.23
C MET A 145 -33.81 -2.55 -40.52
N LYS A 146 -33.47 -1.26 -40.62
CA LYS A 146 -34.41 -0.22 -41.08
C LYS A 146 -34.91 -0.50 -42.50
N THR A 147 -34.00 -0.83 -43.43
CA THR A 147 -34.40 -1.20 -44.80
C THR A 147 -35.25 -2.46 -44.84
N ILE A 148 -34.95 -3.48 -44.01
CA ILE A 148 -35.78 -4.70 -43.90
C ILE A 148 -37.18 -4.34 -43.38
N LYS A 149 -37.27 -3.52 -42.33
CA LYS A 149 -38.54 -3.07 -41.76
C LYS A 149 -39.39 -2.36 -42.82
N GLU A 150 -38.80 -1.40 -43.53
CA GLU A 150 -39.48 -0.68 -44.62
C GLU A 150 -39.97 -1.63 -45.72
N ALA A 151 -39.15 -2.60 -46.15
CA ALA A 151 -39.53 -3.57 -47.16
C ALA A 151 -40.70 -4.47 -46.71
N VAL A 152 -40.72 -4.86 -45.44
CA VAL A 152 -41.80 -5.66 -44.85
C VAL A 152 -43.09 -4.84 -44.71
N GLU A 153 -43.00 -3.57 -44.29
CA GLU A 153 -44.15 -2.66 -44.23
C GLU A 153 -44.79 -2.44 -45.62
N VAL A 154 -43.97 -2.25 -46.66
CA VAL A 154 -44.44 -2.14 -48.05
C VAL A 154 -45.08 -3.44 -48.54
N SER A 155 -44.52 -4.59 -48.16
CA SER A 155 -45.08 -5.90 -48.49
C SER A 155 -46.44 -6.09 -47.80
N LEU A 156 -46.57 -5.66 -46.55
CA LEU A 156 -47.83 -5.76 -45.79
C LEU A 156 -48.94 -4.92 -46.43
N ASP A 157 -48.63 -3.69 -46.82
CA ASP A 157 -49.54 -2.83 -47.57
C ASP A 157 -49.95 -3.45 -48.92
N THR A 158 -49.01 -4.04 -49.64
CA THR A 158 -49.27 -4.69 -50.93
C THR A 158 -50.19 -5.90 -50.80
N VAL A 159 -49.95 -6.77 -49.81
CA VAL A 159 -50.80 -7.95 -49.58
C VAL A 159 -52.19 -7.53 -49.08
N ASN A 160 -52.30 -6.48 -48.26
CA ASN A 160 -53.59 -5.93 -47.85
C ASN A 160 -54.38 -5.36 -49.05
N LYS A 161 -53.72 -4.68 -49.99
CA LYS A 161 -54.33 -4.22 -51.24
C LYS A 161 -54.80 -5.38 -52.12
N LEU A 162 -54.03 -6.47 -52.17
CA LEU A 162 -54.42 -7.69 -52.89
C LEU A 162 -55.67 -8.33 -52.25
N LYS A 163 -55.69 -8.47 -50.92
CA LYS A 163 -56.87 -8.96 -50.17
C LYS A 163 -58.12 -8.16 -50.49
N ASN A 164 -58.02 -6.83 -50.42
CA ASN A 164 -59.15 -5.94 -50.75
C ASN A 164 -59.60 -6.08 -52.21
N SER A 165 -58.69 -6.32 -53.15
CA SER A 165 -59.03 -6.56 -54.56
C SER A 165 -59.75 -7.89 -54.76
N ILE A 166 -59.32 -8.95 -54.07
CA ILE A 166 -59.95 -10.27 -54.08
C ILE A 166 -61.37 -10.19 -53.52
N ASP A 167 -61.56 -9.49 -52.40
CA ASP A 167 -62.89 -9.31 -51.79
C ASP A 167 -63.86 -8.59 -52.75
N LYS A 168 -63.37 -7.60 -53.52
CA LYS A 168 -64.16 -6.96 -54.58
C LYS A 168 -64.50 -7.92 -55.72
N ILE A 169 -63.55 -8.73 -56.19
CA ILE A 169 -63.79 -9.72 -57.25
C ILE A 169 -64.85 -10.73 -56.80
N ASN A 170 -64.79 -11.21 -55.55
CA ASN A 170 -65.81 -12.10 -54.99
C ASN A 170 -67.22 -11.50 -55.06
N GLY A 171 -67.35 -10.20 -54.79
CA GLY A 171 -68.63 -9.48 -54.95
C GLY A 171 -69.15 -9.50 -56.38
N GLU A 172 -68.29 -9.17 -57.35
CA GLU A 172 -68.65 -9.15 -58.78
C GLU A 172 -69.00 -10.56 -59.31
N ILE A 173 -68.24 -11.58 -58.91
CA ILE A 173 -68.50 -12.99 -59.28
C ILE A 173 -69.86 -13.44 -58.76
N ASN A 174 -70.23 -13.04 -57.54
CA ASN A 174 -71.56 -13.32 -57.01
C ASN A 174 -72.67 -12.61 -57.81
N SER A 175 -72.44 -11.34 -58.21
CA SER A 175 -73.38 -10.63 -59.08
C SER A 175 -73.55 -11.29 -60.46
N ILE A 176 -72.47 -11.81 -61.07
CA ILE A 176 -72.55 -12.54 -62.34
C ILE A 176 -73.30 -13.87 -62.15
N TYR A 177 -73.08 -14.57 -61.04
CA TYR A 177 -73.83 -15.78 -60.69
C TYR A 177 -75.35 -15.49 -60.62
N GLU A 178 -75.73 -14.41 -59.94
CA GLU A 178 -77.12 -13.97 -59.83
C GLU A 178 -77.73 -13.62 -61.20
N ILE A 179 -77.02 -12.87 -62.04
CA ILE A 179 -77.45 -12.52 -63.41
C ILE A 179 -77.62 -13.78 -64.26
N SER A 180 -76.66 -14.71 -64.19
CA SER A 180 -76.69 -15.96 -64.93
C SER A 180 -77.89 -16.82 -64.52
N SER A 181 -78.15 -16.93 -63.21
CA SER A 181 -79.30 -17.64 -62.65
C SER A 181 -80.64 -17.02 -63.09
N GLN A 182 -80.73 -15.68 -63.05
CA GLN A 182 -81.90 -14.94 -63.55
C GLN A 182 -82.10 -15.14 -65.06
N THR A 183 -81.01 -15.12 -65.84
CA THR A 183 -81.05 -15.33 -67.30
C THR A 183 -81.53 -16.74 -67.63
N ASN A 184 -81.07 -17.75 -66.87
CA ASN A 184 -81.52 -19.13 -66.99
C ASN A 184 -83.01 -19.29 -66.67
N LEU A 185 -83.50 -18.59 -65.64
CA LEU A 185 -84.93 -18.55 -65.33
C LEU A 185 -85.75 -17.83 -66.42
N LEU A 186 -85.23 -16.73 -66.96
CA LEU A 186 -85.88 -15.99 -68.03
C LEU A 186 -85.99 -16.83 -69.32
N SER A 187 -84.90 -17.50 -69.70
CA SER A 187 -84.85 -18.34 -70.89
C SER A 187 -85.73 -19.58 -70.74
N LEU A 188 -85.80 -20.18 -69.55
CA LEU A 188 -86.72 -21.26 -69.26
C LEU A 188 -88.18 -20.81 -69.44
N ASN A 189 -88.55 -19.65 -68.91
CA ASN A 189 -89.89 -19.08 -69.09
C ASN A 189 -90.18 -18.79 -70.57
N ALA A 190 -89.20 -18.28 -71.32
CA ALA A 190 -89.32 -18.04 -72.75
C ALA A 190 -89.47 -19.35 -73.56
N SER A 191 -88.73 -20.41 -73.22
CA SER A 191 -88.87 -21.74 -73.83
C SER A 191 -90.25 -22.32 -73.58
N ILE A 192 -90.80 -22.16 -72.36
CA ILE A 192 -92.16 -22.60 -72.01
C ILE A 192 -93.20 -21.86 -72.86
N GLU A 193 -93.11 -20.53 -72.97
CA GLU A 193 -94.09 -19.73 -73.71
C GLU A 193 -93.96 -19.93 -75.23
N ALA A 194 -92.74 -20.16 -75.73
CA ALA A 194 -92.51 -20.54 -77.13
C ALA A 194 -93.10 -21.92 -77.47
N ALA A 195 -92.99 -22.90 -76.56
CA ALA A 195 -93.65 -24.19 -76.71
C ALA A 195 -95.19 -24.05 -76.69
N ARG A 196 -95.72 -23.11 -75.90
CA ARG A 196 -97.15 -22.80 -75.79
C ARG A 196 -97.72 -22.17 -77.06
N ALA A 197 -96.91 -21.39 -77.80
CA ALA A 197 -97.27 -20.79 -79.08
C ALA A 197 -97.26 -21.79 -80.28
N GLY A 198 -96.89 -23.05 -80.06
CA GLY A 198 -96.96 -24.12 -81.06
C GLY A 198 -96.06 -23.87 -82.28
N GLU A 199 -96.59 -24.06 -83.50
CA GLU A 199 -95.86 -23.91 -84.77
C GLU A 199 -95.25 -22.50 -84.95
N HIS A 200 -95.92 -21.45 -84.44
CA HIS A 200 -95.44 -20.06 -84.55
C HIS A 200 -94.29 -19.73 -83.58
N GLY A 201 -94.10 -20.52 -82.53
CA GLY A 201 -93.07 -20.33 -81.50
C GLY A 201 -91.76 -21.07 -81.76
N LYS A 202 -91.68 -21.95 -82.78
CA LYS A 202 -90.51 -22.81 -83.04
C LYS A 202 -89.19 -22.05 -83.15
N GLY A 203 -89.15 -20.92 -83.84
CA GLY A 203 -87.94 -20.10 -83.96
C GLY A 203 -87.50 -19.48 -82.62
N PHE A 204 -88.46 -19.01 -81.82
CA PHE A 204 -88.19 -18.46 -80.48
C PHE A 204 -87.77 -19.54 -79.48
N SER A 205 -88.31 -20.75 -79.59
CA SER A 205 -87.94 -21.88 -78.72
C SER A 205 -86.48 -22.29 -78.90
N VAL A 206 -85.96 -22.26 -80.13
CA VAL A 206 -84.54 -22.55 -80.40
C VAL A 206 -83.63 -21.50 -79.77
N VAL A 207 -83.99 -20.21 -79.90
CA VAL A 207 -83.23 -19.12 -79.28
C VAL A 207 -83.27 -19.21 -77.76
N ALA A 208 -84.43 -19.49 -77.17
CA ALA A 208 -84.58 -19.61 -75.72
C ALA A 208 -83.76 -20.78 -75.15
N GLU A 209 -83.71 -21.93 -75.84
CA GLU A 209 -82.86 -23.06 -75.40
C GLU A 209 -81.36 -22.75 -75.55
N GLU A 210 -80.95 -22.01 -76.58
CA GLU A 210 -79.55 -21.58 -76.72
C GLU A 210 -79.16 -20.56 -75.63
N VAL A 211 -80.04 -19.62 -75.28
CA VAL A 211 -79.81 -18.67 -74.17
C VAL A 211 -79.75 -19.40 -72.82
N LYS A 212 -80.60 -20.41 -72.60
CA LYS A 212 -80.56 -21.27 -71.42
C LYS A 212 -79.23 -22.01 -71.32
N LYS A 213 -78.77 -22.62 -72.41
CA LYS A 213 -77.48 -23.30 -72.46
C LYS A 213 -76.31 -22.34 -72.18
N LEU A 214 -76.34 -21.12 -72.73
CA LEU A 214 -75.34 -20.08 -72.43
C LEU A 214 -75.37 -19.66 -70.95
N ALA A 215 -76.54 -19.56 -70.34
CA ALA A 215 -76.68 -19.24 -68.91
C ALA A 215 -76.18 -20.40 -68.01
N GLU A 216 -76.46 -21.65 -68.37
CA GLU A 216 -75.92 -22.82 -67.67
C GLU A 216 -74.38 -22.87 -67.78
N GLN A 217 -73.84 -22.65 -68.98
CA GLN A 217 -72.38 -22.56 -69.20
C GLN A 217 -71.74 -21.39 -68.44
N THR A 218 -72.40 -20.23 -68.41
CA THR A 218 -71.92 -19.06 -67.64
C THR A 218 -71.87 -19.39 -66.14
N THR A 219 -72.89 -20.07 -65.63
CA THR A 219 -72.95 -20.51 -64.23
C THR A 219 -71.81 -21.47 -63.88
N GLU A 220 -71.50 -22.42 -64.77
CA GLU A 220 -70.38 -23.35 -64.60
C GLU A 220 -69.02 -22.62 -64.61
N ILE A 221 -68.82 -21.68 -65.54
CA ILE A 221 -67.61 -20.85 -65.60
C ILE A 221 -67.45 -20.02 -64.33
N VAL A 222 -68.54 -19.38 -63.86
CA VAL A 222 -68.55 -18.58 -62.63
C VAL A 222 -68.19 -19.42 -61.41
N LYS A 223 -68.70 -20.66 -61.33
CA LYS A 223 -68.33 -21.60 -60.26
C LYS A 223 -66.84 -21.93 -60.27
N ASN A 224 -66.27 -22.22 -61.44
CA ASN A 224 -64.84 -22.49 -61.57
C ASN A 224 -63.99 -21.27 -61.17
N ILE A 225 -64.41 -20.06 -61.57
CA ILE A 225 -63.74 -18.82 -61.15
C ILE A 225 -63.84 -18.63 -59.63
N TYR A 226 -65.01 -18.91 -59.04
CA TYR A 226 -65.20 -18.83 -57.58
C TYR A 226 -64.25 -19.75 -56.82
N GLU A 227 -64.05 -20.99 -57.28
CA GLU A 227 -63.09 -21.93 -56.69
C GLU A 227 -61.65 -21.38 -56.74
N ILE A 228 -61.22 -20.85 -57.90
CA ILE A 228 -59.90 -20.23 -58.08
C ILE A 228 -59.73 -19.01 -57.15
N ILE A 229 -60.73 -18.13 -57.07
CA ILE A 229 -60.65 -16.93 -56.23
C ILE A 229 -60.63 -17.30 -54.74
N THR A 230 -61.34 -18.36 -54.34
CA THR A 230 -61.31 -18.88 -52.96
C THR A 230 -59.92 -19.41 -52.59
N GLU A 231 -59.27 -20.13 -53.51
CA GLU A 231 -57.88 -20.58 -53.34
C GLU A 231 -56.92 -19.38 -53.21
N ILE A 232 -57.03 -18.38 -54.10
CA ILE A 232 -56.21 -17.16 -54.03
C ILE A 232 -56.46 -16.39 -52.71
N ASN A 233 -57.71 -16.31 -52.23
CA ASN A 233 -58.02 -15.67 -50.95
C ASN A 233 -57.32 -16.38 -49.77
N THR A 234 -57.34 -17.72 -49.78
CA THR A 234 -56.66 -18.53 -48.76
C THR A 234 -55.16 -18.25 -48.75
N ILE A 235 -54.50 -18.33 -49.92
CA ILE A 235 -53.07 -18.02 -50.08
C ILE A 235 -52.76 -16.58 -49.65
N THR A 236 -53.64 -15.63 -49.95
CA THR A 236 -53.47 -14.22 -49.59
C THR A 236 -53.58 -14.01 -48.08
N ASN A 237 -54.54 -14.65 -47.40
CA ASN A 237 -54.63 -14.58 -45.93
C ASN A 237 -53.40 -15.19 -45.26
N ASP A 238 -52.90 -16.32 -45.75
CA ASP A 238 -51.65 -16.91 -45.27
C ASP A 238 -50.46 -15.96 -45.48
N ALA A 239 -50.39 -15.28 -46.63
CA ALA A 239 -49.37 -14.28 -46.90
C ALA A 239 -49.45 -13.08 -45.92
N VAL A 240 -50.66 -12.61 -45.57
CA VAL A 240 -50.84 -11.54 -44.57
C VAL A 240 -50.24 -11.95 -43.22
N ILE A 241 -50.53 -13.18 -42.76
CA ILE A 241 -50.02 -13.70 -41.49
C ILE A 241 -48.49 -13.74 -41.54
N LYS A 242 -47.89 -14.30 -42.60
CA LYS A 242 -46.44 -14.42 -42.73
C LYS A 242 -45.73 -13.07 -42.81
N VAL A 243 -46.30 -12.08 -43.49
CA VAL A 243 -45.72 -10.74 -43.54
C VAL A 243 -45.86 -10.02 -42.20
N SER A 244 -46.97 -10.22 -41.48
CA SER A 244 -47.14 -9.71 -40.10
C SER A 244 -46.11 -10.29 -39.15
N ASP A 245 -45.88 -11.61 -39.19
CA ASP A 245 -44.83 -12.28 -38.42
C ASP A 245 -43.45 -11.71 -38.77
N GLY A 246 -43.18 -11.49 -40.06
CA GLY A 246 -41.97 -10.84 -40.55
C GLY A 246 -41.77 -9.43 -40.00
N ASN A 247 -42.86 -8.66 -39.86
CA ASN A 247 -42.80 -7.30 -39.31
C ASN A 247 -42.43 -7.32 -37.83
N MET A 248 -43.03 -8.23 -37.06
CA MET A 248 -42.67 -8.42 -35.65
C MET A 248 -41.21 -8.86 -35.49
N ALA A 249 -40.73 -9.75 -36.36
CA ALA A 249 -39.33 -10.20 -36.36
C ALA A 249 -38.36 -9.04 -36.69
N ALA A 250 -38.70 -8.17 -37.63
CA ALA A 250 -37.89 -7.00 -37.97
C ALA A 250 -37.85 -5.96 -36.83
N GLU A 251 -38.97 -5.73 -36.15
CA GLU A 251 -39.01 -4.86 -34.96
C GLU A 251 -38.15 -5.41 -33.82
N GLU A 252 -38.23 -6.70 -33.55
CA GLU A 252 -37.40 -7.33 -32.52
C GLU A 252 -35.91 -7.31 -32.89
N GLY A 253 -35.58 -7.56 -34.16
CA GLY A 253 -34.23 -7.42 -34.69
C GLY A 253 -33.66 -6.01 -34.48
N THR A 254 -34.48 -4.99 -34.70
CA THR A 254 -34.10 -3.57 -34.46
C THR A 254 -33.81 -3.30 -32.98
N LYS A 255 -34.61 -3.87 -32.05
CA LYS A 255 -34.34 -3.73 -30.61
C LYS A 255 -33.02 -4.41 -30.21
N VAL A 256 -32.77 -5.62 -30.74
CA VAL A 256 -31.51 -6.35 -30.47
C VAL A 256 -30.31 -5.55 -30.95
N VAL A 257 -30.35 -4.99 -32.17
CA VAL A 257 -29.26 -4.17 -32.70
C VAL A 257 -29.02 -2.93 -31.83
N ASN A 258 -30.07 -2.23 -31.39
CA ASN A 258 -29.95 -1.10 -30.47
C ASN A 258 -29.30 -1.50 -29.13
N ASN A 259 -29.70 -2.64 -28.56
CA ASN A 259 -29.09 -3.14 -27.32
C ASN A 259 -27.60 -3.46 -27.51
N VAL A 260 -27.22 -4.05 -28.64
CA VAL A 260 -25.81 -4.30 -28.97
C VAL A 260 -25.05 -2.97 -29.13
N CYS A 261 -25.60 -1.99 -29.84
CA CYS A 261 -25.00 -0.65 -29.99
C CYS A 261 -24.72 0.01 -28.63
N THR A 262 -25.70 0.00 -27.72
CA THR A 262 -25.49 0.53 -26.35
C THR A 262 -24.42 -0.22 -25.56
N SER A 263 -24.24 -1.52 -25.82
CA SER A 263 -23.21 -2.33 -25.17
C SER A 263 -21.82 -1.98 -25.69
N PHE A 264 -21.66 -1.78 -27.00
CA PHE A 264 -20.40 -1.33 -27.60
C PHE A 264 -19.98 0.06 -27.09
N ASN A 265 -20.92 1.01 -26.98
CA ASN A 265 -20.63 2.33 -26.42
C ASN A 265 -20.16 2.27 -24.96
N LYS A 266 -20.72 1.35 -24.15
CA LYS A 266 -20.25 1.13 -22.77
C LYS A 266 -18.84 0.54 -22.75
N ILE A 267 -18.57 -0.42 -23.63
CA ILE A 267 -17.26 -1.06 -23.75
C ILE A 267 -16.20 0.00 -24.14
N GLU A 268 -16.51 0.90 -25.07
CA GLU A 268 -15.64 2.01 -25.42
C GLU A 268 -15.31 2.89 -24.20
N GLY A 269 -16.32 3.25 -23.40
CA GLY A 269 -16.11 3.99 -22.15
C GLY A 269 -15.22 3.27 -21.14
N TYR A 270 -15.32 1.93 -21.04
CA TYR A 270 -14.43 1.15 -20.16
C TYR A 270 -12.96 1.23 -20.57
N PHE A 271 -12.66 1.29 -21.88
CA PHE A 271 -11.28 1.47 -22.34
C PHE A 271 -10.73 2.86 -22.05
N GLU A 272 -11.56 3.89 -22.07
CA GLU A 272 -11.15 5.25 -21.68
C GLU A 272 -10.80 5.32 -20.19
N THR A 273 -11.67 4.78 -19.33
CA THR A 273 -11.40 4.70 -17.88
C THR A 273 -10.17 3.85 -17.58
N MET A 274 -9.98 2.74 -18.31
CA MET A 274 -8.80 1.89 -18.16
C MET A 274 -7.51 2.63 -18.48
N ASN A 275 -7.50 3.43 -19.55
CA ASN A 275 -6.35 4.26 -19.91
C ASN A 275 -6.09 5.38 -18.88
N GLU A 276 -7.13 5.93 -18.25
CA GLU A 276 -6.98 6.87 -17.13
C GLU A 276 -6.31 6.22 -15.92
N TYR A 277 -6.76 5.04 -15.50
CA TYR A 277 -6.13 4.30 -14.40
C TYR A 277 -4.67 3.92 -14.69
N LEU A 278 -4.33 3.56 -15.91
CA LEU A 278 -2.93 3.28 -16.29
C LEU A 278 -2.05 4.54 -16.18
N ARG A 279 -2.61 5.71 -16.50
CA ARG A 279 -1.89 6.98 -16.34
C ARG A 279 -1.69 7.32 -14.86
N GLU A 280 -2.71 7.11 -14.02
CA GLU A 280 -2.58 7.28 -12.58
C GLU A 280 -1.56 6.31 -11.98
N GLU A 281 -1.57 5.04 -12.42
CA GLU A 281 -0.60 4.03 -11.99
C GLU A 281 0.84 4.47 -12.31
N HIS A 282 1.09 5.01 -13.50
CA HIS A 282 2.41 5.55 -13.86
C HIS A 282 2.88 6.67 -12.91
N ILE A 283 1.98 7.59 -12.54
CA ILE A 283 2.30 8.67 -11.59
C ILE A 283 2.63 8.09 -10.21
N VAL A 284 1.89 7.08 -9.76
CA VAL A 284 2.15 6.40 -8.49
C VAL A 284 3.51 5.70 -8.51
N ILE A 285 3.86 5.01 -9.59
CA ILE A 285 5.16 4.35 -9.75
C ILE A 285 6.29 5.37 -9.64
N GLU A 286 6.20 6.50 -10.36
CA GLU A 286 7.20 7.56 -10.34
C GLU A 286 7.39 8.14 -8.94
N ASN A 287 6.29 8.47 -8.25
CA ASN A 287 6.33 8.95 -6.87
C ASN A 287 6.98 7.95 -5.90
N VAL A 288 6.73 6.64 -6.05
CA VAL A 288 7.36 5.63 -5.18
C VAL A 288 8.86 5.55 -5.44
N VAL A 289 9.29 5.62 -6.70
CA VAL A 289 10.72 5.64 -7.06
C VAL A 289 11.40 6.89 -6.50
N GLU A 290 10.78 8.07 -6.62
CA GLU A 290 11.30 9.31 -6.05
C GLU A 290 11.46 9.21 -4.53
N ASN A 291 10.48 8.61 -3.83
CA ASN A 291 10.52 8.43 -2.38
C ASN A 291 11.67 7.52 -1.90
N PHE A 292 12.25 6.67 -2.75
CA PHE A 292 13.43 5.89 -2.36
C PHE A 292 14.72 6.73 -2.28
N THR A 293 14.78 7.88 -2.95
CA THR A 293 15.95 8.77 -2.90
C THR A 293 16.23 9.30 -1.50
N PRO A 294 15.27 9.96 -0.80
CA PRO A 294 15.51 10.43 0.56
C PRO A 294 15.80 9.28 1.54
N VAL A 295 15.16 8.12 1.37
CA VAL A 295 15.45 6.94 2.20
C VAL A 295 16.91 6.48 2.05
N LYS A 296 17.43 6.46 0.82
CA LYS A 296 18.86 6.14 0.59
C LYS A 296 19.79 7.15 1.26
N MET A 297 19.47 8.45 1.17
CA MET A 297 20.26 9.50 1.83
C MET A 297 20.25 9.35 3.36
N GLU A 298 19.10 9.00 3.95
CA GLU A 298 19.00 8.72 5.38
C GLU A 298 19.83 7.48 5.77
N LEU A 299 19.82 6.42 4.97
CA LEU A 299 20.65 5.23 5.21
C LEU A 299 22.15 5.54 5.15
N GLU A 300 22.58 6.38 4.20
CA GLU A 300 23.98 6.85 4.12
C GLU A 300 24.36 7.66 5.37
N ALA A 301 23.48 8.55 5.84
CA ALA A 301 23.70 9.31 7.08
C ALA A 301 23.78 8.40 8.32
N ILE A 302 22.89 7.41 8.43
CA ILE A 302 22.95 6.41 9.51
C ILE A 302 24.25 5.61 9.42
N GLY A 303 24.69 5.23 8.22
CA GLY A 303 25.98 4.58 8.00
C GLY A 303 27.15 5.38 8.57
N SER A 304 27.22 6.67 8.24
CA SER A 304 28.27 7.58 8.76
C SER A 304 28.23 7.71 10.29
N ILE A 305 27.04 7.83 10.90
CA ILE A 305 26.89 7.90 12.36
C ILE A 305 27.32 6.57 13.02
N THR A 306 27.03 5.45 12.36
CA THR A 306 27.38 4.11 12.84
C THR A 306 28.89 3.90 12.84
N GLU A 307 29.59 4.40 11.82
CA GLU A 307 31.07 4.41 11.78
C GLU A 307 31.65 5.25 12.92
N GLU A 308 31.10 6.44 13.18
CA GLU A 308 31.52 7.31 14.29
C GLU A 308 31.28 6.65 15.66
N HIS A 309 30.15 5.96 15.84
CA HIS A 309 29.87 5.19 17.05
C HIS A 309 30.81 4.01 17.24
N SER A 310 31.18 3.30 16.16
CA SER A 310 32.18 2.24 16.23
C SER A 310 33.53 2.80 16.70
N ALA A 311 34.01 3.88 16.10
CA ALA A 311 35.27 4.53 16.48
C ALA A 311 35.25 5.04 17.93
N SER A 312 34.14 5.66 18.34
CA SER A 312 33.97 6.14 19.72
C SER A 312 33.95 4.99 20.74
N THR A 313 33.35 3.86 20.38
CA THR A 313 33.31 2.66 21.24
C THR A 313 34.72 2.10 21.41
N GLU A 314 35.50 1.98 20.33
CA GLU A 314 36.90 1.54 20.39
C GLU A 314 37.77 2.46 21.25
N GLU A 315 37.61 3.79 21.11
CA GLU A 315 38.36 4.76 21.91
C GLU A 315 38.02 4.62 23.40
N ILE A 316 36.74 4.49 23.76
CA ILE A 316 36.31 4.31 25.14
C ILE A 316 36.86 3.00 25.72
N GLU A 317 36.83 1.89 24.96
CA GLU A 317 37.44 0.63 25.39
C GLU A 317 38.94 0.77 25.68
N GLU A 318 39.67 1.53 24.87
CA GLU A 318 41.09 1.82 25.12
C GLU A 318 41.28 2.65 26.40
N LYS A 319 40.43 3.67 26.62
CA LYS A 319 40.46 4.49 27.85
C LYS A 319 40.15 3.66 29.09
N ILE A 320 39.22 2.72 29.02
CA ILE A 320 38.91 1.80 30.14
C ILE A 320 40.09 0.90 30.45
N LYS A 321 40.76 0.35 29.41
CA LYS A 321 41.99 -0.44 29.59
C LYS A 321 43.09 0.39 30.26
N GLU A 322 43.26 1.65 29.88
CA GLU A 322 44.22 2.56 30.51
C GLU A 322 43.83 2.85 31.98
N GLN A 323 42.55 3.12 32.23
CA GLN A 323 42.02 3.38 33.58
C GLN A 323 42.23 2.19 34.50
N SER A 324 41.98 0.96 34.04
CA SER A 324 42.22 -0.27 34.81
C SER A 324 43.70 -0.41 35.20
N ARG A 325 44.65 -0.11 34.29
CA ARG A 325 46.09 -0.10 34.61
C ARG A 325 46.42 0.94 35.69
N LYS A 326 45.83 2.14 35.61
CA LYS A 326 46.03 3.20 36.61
C LYS A 326 45.47 2.80 37.97
N ILE A 327 44.27 2.24 38.02
CA ILE A 327 43.66 1.73 39.27
C ILE A 327 44.59 0.71 39.93
N ASN A 328 45.14 -0.24 39.17
CA ASN A 328 46.07 -1.23 39.70
C ASN A 328 47.36 -0.58 40.24
N SER A 329 47.91 0.42 39.53
CA SER A 329 49.08 1.16 40.01
C SER A 329 48.82 1.94 41.30
N ILE A 330 47.63 2.54 41.43
CA ILE A 330 47.24 3.26 42.65
C ILE A 330 47.05 2.25 43.78
N HIS A 331 46.42 1.10 43.52
CA HIS A 331 46.26 0.03 44.51
C HIS A 331 47.61 -0.43 45.09
N LEU A 332 48.63 -0.64 44.24
CA LEU A 332 49.99 -0.95 44.70
C LEU A 332 50.58 0.17 45.58
N SER A 333 50.35 1.43 45.20
CA SER A 333 50.83 2.60 45.97
C SER A 333 50.14 2.68 47.34
N ILE A 334 48.85 2.35 47.43
CA ILE A 334 48.12 2.30 48.71
C ILE A 334 48.71 1.24 49.63
N GLU A 335 49.01 0.05 49.12
CA GLU A 335 49.62 -1.02 49.91
C GLU A 335 51.01 -0.63 50.43
N GLU A 336 51.80 0.11 49.64
CA GLU A 336 53.07 0.68 50.11
C GLU A 336 52.88 1.73 51.22
N ILE A 337 51.94 2.66 51.07
CA ILE A 337 51.64 3.68 52.08
C ILE A 337 51.13 3.01 53.37
N LYS A 338 50.29 1.99 53.26
CA LYS A 338 49.78 1.19 54.39
C LYS A 338 50.91 0.51 55.15
N LYS A 339 51.90 -0.05 54.43
CA LYS A 339 53.11 -0.61 55.02
C LYS A 339 53.95 0.45 55.75
N LEU A 340 54.15 1.62 55.14
CA LEU A 340 54.87 2.74 55.76
C LEU A 340 54.18 3.25 57.03
N SER A 341 52.85 3.40 56.99
CA SER A 341 52.03 3.80 58.13
C SER A 341 52.16 2.79 59.29
N LYS A 342 52.11 1.49 58.97
CA LYS A 342 52.33 0.42 59.96
C LYS A 342 53.73 0.49 60.59
N ASN A 343 54.77 0.65 59.79
CA ASN A 343 56.15 0.79 60.29
C ASN A 343 56.29 2.02 61.22
N LEU A 344 55.65 3.14 60.85
CA LEU A 344 55.64 4.35 61.67
C LEU A 344 54.95 4.12 63.03
N LYS A 345 53.85 3.36 63.05
CA LYS A 345 53.18 2.94 64.30
C LYS A 345 54.06 2.03 65.16
N GLU A 346 54.78 1.09 64.57
CA GLU A 346 55.70 0.19 65.28
C GLU A 346 56.85 0.93 65.95
N LEU A 347 57.34 2.02 65.35
CA LEU A 347 58.35 2.89 65.98
C LEU A 347 57.85 3.55 67.28
N PHE A 348 56.54 3.78 67.43
CA PHE A 348 55.95 4.31 68.67
C PHE A 348 55.69 3.25 69.74
N LEU A 349 55.64 1.96 69.37
CA LEU A 349 55.41 0.84 70.29
C LEU A 349 56.71 0.30 70.92
N ASN A 350 57.86 0.56 70.28
CA ASN A 350 59.18 0.08 70.70
C ASN A 350 59.95 1.05 71.61
N ARG A 351 59.25 1.96 72.29
CA ARG A 351 59.82 2.89 73.27
C ARG A 351 58.95 2.88 74.53
#